data_AF-A0A7V7XGI6-F1
#
_entry.id   AF-A0A7V7XGI6-F1
#
_cell.length_a   1.000
_cell.length_b   1.000
_cell.length_c   1.000
_cell.angle_alpha   90.00
_cell.angle_beta   90.00
_cell.angle_gamma   90.00
#
_symmetry.space_group_name_H-M   'P 1'
#
loop_
_entity.id
_entity.type
_entity.pdbx_description
1 polymer ?
#
loop_
_entity_poly.entity_id
_entity_poly.type
_entity_poly.pdbx_seq_one_letter_code
_entity_poly.pdbx_strand_id
1 'polypeptide(L)'
;MSQKIGVAIIHGIGNQVEDFYKPCEIRLRQAFARYMMQASEHPDQELVIEGVHWAGVLEKEEEHLLEVVNQNIKLRFPTSRSFLAYFMGDAIAYQPSLYRRDIYDAVHHIYARTLQKIAEKAGENAPLCIIAHSLGTIITSNYLYDLQQHAKNPEKSFINPVIQDLLDSPLEKGYTLNLLYTMGSPIAIWSLRYEDFGDPIDFPPPQLKEYYPKLFHEWVNLYDTDDAIAFPISTLNKKYGDGRVKDRMVNVGNWRQFWNPTSHMGYWLDADVIDPIAFSLARTWREVNL
;
A
#
# COMPACT_ATOMS: atom_id res chain seq x y z
N MET A 1 -15.80 18.21 -16.39
CA MET A 1 -14.50 17.53 -16.26
C MET A 1 -14.79 16.07 -15.95
N SER A 2 -14.00 15.15 -16.52
CA SER A 2 -14.07 13.73 -16.17
C SER A 2 -13.75 13.53 -14.69
N GLN A 3 -14.36 12.51 -14.10
CA GLN A 3 -14.00 12.02 -12.78
C GLN A 3 -12.62 11.34 -12.87
N LYS A 4 -11.66 11.90 -12.15
CA LYS A 4 -10.31 11.35 -12.01
C LYS A 4 -10.30 10.14 -11.08
N ILE A 5 -9.25 9.33 -11.16
CA ILE A 5 -8.98 8.24 -10.22
C ILE A 5 -7.87 8.68 -9.26
N GLY A 6 -8.10 8.47 -7.97
CA GLY A 6 -7.08 8.63 -6.94
C GLY A 6 -6.21 7.37 -6.83
N VAL A 7 -4.88 7.55 -6.76
CA VAL A 7 -3.93 6.46 -6.59
C VAL A 7 -2.96 6.80 -5.45
N ALA A 8 -3.00 6.01 -4.38
CA ALA A 8 -2.04 6.09 -3.30
C ALA A 8 -0.96 5.02 -3.48
N ILE A 9 0.31 5.42 -3.44
CA ILE A 9 1.45 4.51 -3.51
C ILE A 9 2.18 4.53 -2.17
N ILE A 10 2.35 3.37 -1.54
CA ILE A 10 3.07 3.24 -0.26
C ILE A 10 4.17 2.19 -0.34
N HIS A 11 5.34 2.56 0.17
CA HIS A 11 6.47 1.65 0.35
C HIS A 11 6.62 1.23 1.83
N GLY A 12 7.43 0.21 2.08
CA GLY A 12 7.58 -0.40 3.41
C GLY A 12 8.95 -0.26 4.06
N ILE A 13 9.74 0.73 3.66
CA ILE A 13 11.07 0.99 4.25
C ILE A 13 11.11 2.45 4.73
N GLY A 14 11.58 2.64 5.97
CA GLY A 14 11.69 3.89 6.70
C GLY A 14 12.77 4.84 6.21
N ASN A 15 13.66 4.39 5.31
CA ASN A 15 14.71 5.21 4.70
C ASN A 15 14.49 5.35 3.18
N GLN A 16 13.50 6.15 2.80
CA GLN A 16 13.16 6.45 1.41
C GLN A 16 13.18 7.95 1.15
N VAL A 17 13.50 8.35 -0.09
CA VAL A 17 13.34 9.73 -0.54
C VAL A 17 11.85 10.07 -0.73
N GLU A 18 11.48 11.34 -0.58
CA GLU A 18 10.09 11.81 -0.68
C GLU A 18 9.41 11.38 -2.00
N ASP A 19 10.17 11.39 -3.08
CA ASP A 19 9.73 11.06 -4.44
C ASP A 19 9.91 9.57 -4.81
N PHE A 20 9.99 8.64 -3.84
CA PHE A 20 10.22 7.22 -4.10
C PHE A 20 9.25 6.59 -5.11
N TYR A 21 8.02 7.11 -5.18
CA TYR A 21 6.94 6.61 -6.02
C TYR A 21 7.00 7.12 -7.47
N LYS A 22 7.81 8.14 -7.76
CA LYS A 22 7.88 8.78 -9.10
C LYS A 22 8.23 7.83 -10.24
N PRO A 23 9.18 6.89 -10.10
CA PRO A 23 9.47 5.94 -11.17
C PRO A 23 8.26 5.05 -11.52
N CYS A 24 7.53 4.59 -10.50
CA CYS A 24 6.29 3.83 -10.67
C CYS A 24 5.20 4.70 -11.31
N GLU A 25 5.02 5.94 -10.83
CA GLU A 25 4.08 6.90 -11.41
C GLU A 25 4.29 7.07 -12.93
N ILE A 26 5.54 7.29 -13.36
CA ILE A 26 5.87 7.47 -14.79
C ILE A 26 5.47 6.24 -15.60
N ARG A 27 5.85 5.04 -15.14
CA ARG A 27 5.54 3.78 -15.83
C ARG A 27 4.03 3.51 -15.87
N LEU A 28 3.35 3.76 -14.77
CA LEU A 28 1.91 3.56 -14.64
C LEU A 28 1.14 4.50 -15.56
N ARG A 29 1.50 5.79 -15.60
CA ARG A 29 0.91 6.76 -16.54
C ARG A 29 1.12 6.36 -17.99
N GLN A 30 2.34 5.93 -18.34
CA GLN A 30 2.65 5.46 -19.69
C GLN A 30 1.80 4.23 -20.08
N ALA A 31 1.66 3.25 -19.19
CA ALA A 31 0.84 2.07 -19.42
C ALA A 31 -0.65 2.41 -19.49
N PHE A 32 -1.14 3.26 -18.59
CA PHE A 32 -2.52 3.73 -18.57
C PHE A 32 -2.88 4.45 -19.87
N ALA A 33 -2.01 5.34 -20.36
CA ALA A 33 -2.22 6.07 -21.62
C ALA A 33 -2.35 5.13 -22.82
N ARG A 34 -1.60 4.01 -22.86
CA ARG A 34 -1.76 2.98 -23.91
C ARG A 34 -3.15 2.35 -23.88
N TYR A 35 -3.70 2.10 -22.71
CA TYR A 35 -5.07 1.58 -22.60
C TYR A 35 -6.13 2.63 -22.84
N MET A 36 -5.84 3.92 -22.70
CA MET A 36 -6.81 5.01 -22.83
C MET A 36 -6.93 5.61 -24.23
N MET A 37 -6.18 5.09 -25.21
CA MET A 37 -6.24 5.57 -26.59
C MET A 37 -7.69 5.70 -27.07
N GLN A 38 -8.08 6.90 -27.51
CA GLN A 38 -9.43 7.30 -27.97
C GLN A 38 -10.50 7.48 -26.89
N ALA A 39 -10.24 7.15 -25.62
CA ALA A 39 -11.19 7.31 -24.52
C ALA A 39 -11.07 8.65 -23.76
N SER A 40 -9.86 9.22 -23.68
CA SER A 40 -9.61 10.56 -23.13
C SER A 40 -8.62 11.33 -24.02
N GLU A 41 -8.82 12.64 -24.15
CA GLU A 41 -7.91 13.56 -24.85
C GLU A 41 -6.59 13.78 -24.08
N HIS A 42 -6.63 13.67 -22.74
CA HIS A 42 -5.48 13.86 -21.85
C HIS A 42 -5.36 12.74 -20.80
N PRO A 43 -5.08 11.47 -21.22
CA PRO A 43 -5.01 10.34 -20.30
C PRO A 43 -4.04 10.51 -19.13
N ASP A 44 -2.98 11.29 -19.32
CA ASP A 44 -2.00 11.61 -18.30
C ASP A 44 -2.58 12.45 -17.14
N GLN A 45 -3.69 13.14 -17.34
CA GLN A 45 -4.33 14.01 -16.34
C GLN A 45 -5.48 13.32 -15.58
N GLU A 46 -5.86 12.12 -15.98
CA GLU A 46 -6.99 11.37 -15.41
C GLU A 46 -6.64 10.65 -14.09
N LEU A 47 -5.34 10.54 -13.78
CA LEU A 47 -4.84 9.93 -12.54
C LEU A 47 -4.23 10.98 -11.61
N VAL A 48 -4.66 10.98 -10.36
CA VAL A 48 -4.01 11.71 -9.25
C VAL A 48 -3.21 10.70 -8.45
N ILE A 49 -1.88 10.75 -8.57
CA ILE A 49 -0.98 9.77 -7.96
C ILE A 49 -0.16 10.47 -6.87
N GLU A 50 -0.24 9.98 -5.64
CA GLU A 50 0.49 10.52 -4.49
C GLU A 50 1.20 9.40 -3.72
N GLY A 51 2.39 9.72 -3.19
CA GLY A 51 3.15 8.83 -2.31
C GLY A 51 2.75 8.99 -0.85
N VAL A 52 2.55 7.87 -0.14
CA VAL A 52 2.52 7.84 1.33
C VAL A 52 3.95 7.70 1.83
N HIS A 53 4.65 8.84 1.95
CA HIS A 53 6.03 8.89 2.41
C HIS A 53 6.08 9.02 3.93
N TRP A 54 6.22 7.88 4.62
CA TRP A 54 6.26 7.81 6.08
C TRP A 54 7.67 7.66 6.66
N ALA A 55 8.68 7.52 5.79
CA ALA A 55 10.08 7.31 6.14
C ALA A 55 10.62 8.29 7.19
N GLY A 56 10.28 9.57 7.08
CA GLY A 56 10.72 10.60 8.03
C GLY A 56 10.27 10.41 9.49
N VAL A 57 9.39 9.43 9.79
CA VAL A 57 8.94 9.14 11.15
C VAL A 57 10.02 8.45 12.00
N LEU A 58 10.87 7.60 11.39
CA LEU A 58 11.90 6.82 12.11
C LEU A 58 13.34 7.20 11.75
N GLU A 59 13.53 8.09 10.77
CA GLU A 59 14.83 8.46 10.21
C GLU A 59 15.88 8.80 11.28
N LYS A 60 15.51 9.62 12.29
CA LYS A 60 16.44 10.05 13.35
C LYS A 60 16.86 8.91 14.27
N GLU A 61 15.91 8.06 14.65
CA GLU A 61 16.12 6.90 15.51
C GLU A 61 16.97 5.83 14.81
N GLU A 62 16.75 5.64 13.50
CA GLU A 62 17.55 4.72 12.67
C GLU A 62 18.98 5.19 12.46
N GLU A 63 19.18 6.48 12.15
CA GLU A 63 20.52 7.08 12.05
C GLU A 63 21.29 6.92 13.36
N HIS A 64 20.64 7.23 14.49
CA HIS A 64 21.26 7.10 15.80
C HIS A 64 21.61 5.63 16.13
N LEU A 65 20.73 4.68 15.82
CA LEU A 65 21.00 3.26 16.02
C LEU A 65 22.23 2.83 15.22
N LEU A 66 22.29 3.20 13.93
CA LEU A 66 23.41 2.87 13.04
C LEU A 66 24.72 3.48 13.51
N GLU A 67 24.70 4.72 14.01
CA GLU A 67 25.86 5.36 14.61
C GLU A 67 26.38 4.59 15.82
N VAL A 68 25.49 4.11 16.69
CA VAL A 68 25.86 3.35 17.90
C VAL A 68 26.39 1.96 17.56
N VAL A 69 25.71 1.20 16.67
CA VAL A 69 26.08 -0.20 16.39
C VAL A 69 27.28 -0.35 15.46
N ASN A 70 27.58 0.65 14.62
CA ASN A 70 28.71 0.60 13.69
C ASN A 70 30.04 1.08 14.31
N GLN A 71 30.07 1.44 15.60
CA GLN A 71 31.33 1.78 16.26
C GLN A 71 32.23 0.54 16.34
N ASN A 72 33.25 0.50 15.49
CA ASN A 72 34.42 -0.38 15.54
C ASN A 72 34.26 -1.85 15.09
N ILE A 73 33.22 -2.22 14.32
CA ILE A 73 33.06 -3.60 13.81
C ILE A 73 32.78 -3.61 12.30
N LYS A 74 33.66 -4.27 11.51
CA LYS A 74 33.40 -4.57 10.10
C LYS A 74 32.47 -5.79 10.00
N LEU A 75 31.18 -5.53 9.82
CA LEU A 75 30.17 -6.58 9.63
C LEU A 75 30.24 -7.18 8.22
N ARG A 76 30.12 -8.51 8.11
CA ARG A 76 29.93 -9.19 6.82
C ARG A 76 28.50 -8.99 6.32
N PHE A 77 28.31 -8.97 5.00
CA PHE A 77 27.02 -8.78 4.33
C PHE A 77 26.33 -7.45 4.71
N PRO A 78 26.99 -6.29 4.59
CA PRO A 78 26.45 -5.01 5.03
C PRO A 78 25.10 -4.70 4.39
N THR A 79 24.93 -4.94 3.08
CA THR A 79 23.68 -4.67 2.36
C THR A 79 22.49 -5.49 2.88
N SER A 80 22.63 -6.80 3.04
CA SER A 80 21.56 -7.65 3.55
C SER A 80 21.24 -7.36 5.02
N ARG A 81 22.25 -7.02 5.82
CA ARG A 81 22.05 -6.63 7.23
C ARG A 81 21.36 -5.28 7.35
N SER A 82 21.72 -4.30 6.53
CA SER A 82 21.03 -3.02 6.47
C SER A 82 19.57 -3.22 6.07
N PHE A 83 19.30 -3.97 5.00
CA PHE A 83 17.92 -4.28 4.61
C PHE A 83 17.12 -4.93 5.74
N LEU A 84 17.69 -5.96 6.38
CA LEU A 84 17.03 -6.64 7.50
C LEU A 84 16.81 -5.69 8.69
N ALA A 85 17.81 -4.86 9.01
CA ALA A 85 17.72 -3.91 10.11
C ALA A 85 16.66 -2.84 9.86
N TYR A 86 16.59 -2.29 8.65
CA TYR A 86 15.54 -1.34 8.26
C TYR A 86 14.18 -2.04 8.27
N PHE A 87 14.00 -3.11 7.49
CA PHE A 87 12.71 -3.81 7.42
C PHE A 87 12.20 -4.34 8.77
N MET A 88 13.04 -5.05 9.53
CA MET A 88 12.62 -5.57 10.84
C MET A 88 12.55 -4.47 11.90
N GLY A 89 13.47 -3.50 11.87
CA GLY A 89 13.47 -2.37 12.79
C GLY A 89 12.19 -1.55 12.64
N ASP A 90 11.85 -1.19 11.41
CA ASP A 90 10.59 -0.54 11.04
C ASP A 90 9.38 -1.37 11.47
N ALA A 91 9.38 -2.67 11.14
CA ALA A 91 8.29 -3.58 11.50
C ALA A 91 8.07 -3.66 13.02
N ILE A 92 9.14 -3.65 13.81
CA ILE A 92 9.09 -3.65 15.27
C ILE A 92 8.64 -2.29 15.80
N ALA A 93 9.22 -1.19 15.31
CA ALA A 93 8.94 0.16 15.76
C ALA A 93 7.51 0.62 15.43
N TYR A 94 6.99 0.19 14.27
CA TYR A 94 5.63 0.46 13.83
C TYR A 94 4.56 -0.16 14.75
N GLN A 95 4.86 -1.27 15.43
CA GLN A 95 3.86 -1.94 16.26
C GLN A 95 3.47 -1.10 17.48
N PRO A 96 2.17 -0.80 17.67
CA PRO A 96 1.72 -0.14 18.87
C PRO A 96 1.84 -1.10 20.06
N SER A 97 2.30 -0.56 21.18
CA SER A 97 2.37 -1.24 22.48
C SER A 97 1.55 -0.47 23.52
N LEU A 98 1.36 -1.06 24.71
CA LEU A 98 0.63 -0.41 25.81
C LEU A 98 1.19 0.97 26.19
N TYR A 99 2.49 1.19 25.94
CA TYR A 99 3.20 2.40 26.36
C TYR A 99 3.63 3.30 25.21
N ARG A 100 3.51 2.83 23.96
CA ARG A 100 4.06 3.51 22.79
C ARG A 100 3.22 3.27 21.55
N ARG A 101 2.70 4.34 20.96
CA ARG A 101 1.79 4.36 19.80
C ARG A 101 2.06 5.53 18.85
N ASP A 102 2.90 6.47 19.26
CA ASP A 102 3.34 7.65 18.52
C ASP A 102 3.76 7.33 17.08
N ILE A 103 4.55 6.27 16.87
CA ILE A 103 4.98 5.85 15.52
C ILE A 103 3.79 5.39 14.68
N TYR A 104 2.95 4.53 15.22
CA TYR A 104 1.75 4.02 14.53
C TYR A 104 0.82 5.16 14.11
N ASP A 105 0.51 6.05 15.06
CA ASP A 105 -0.37 7.20 14.83
C ASP A 105 0.26 8.21 13.85
N ALA A 106 1.58 8.45 13.92
CA ALA A 106 2.29 9.33 12.98
C ALA A 106 2.26 8.80 11.54
N VAL A 107 2.53 7.51 11.35
CA VAL A 107 2.45 6.84 10.03
C VAL A 107 1.02 6.93 9.49
N HIS A 108 0.01 6.64 10.32
CA HIS A 108 -1.39 6.70 9.92
C HIS A 108 -1.87 8.13 9.64
N HIS A 109 -1.35 9.13 10.35
CA HIS A 109 -1.62 10.54 10.06
C HIS A 109 -1.05 10.94 8.69
N ILE A 110 0.18 10.53 8.36
CA ILE A 110 0.75 10.74 7.01
C ILE A 110 -0.14 10.09 5.95
N TYR A 111 -0.60 8.86 6.19
CA TYR A 111 -1.52 8.16 5.30
C TYR A 111 -2.81 8.96 5.06
N ALA A 112 -3.45 9.40 6.14
CA ALA A 112 -4.68 10.18 6.08
C ALA A 112 -4.50 11.51 5.32
N ARG A 113 -3.39 12.23 5.59
CA ARG A 113 -3.04 13.46 4.87
C ARG A 113 -2.80 13.21 3.39
N THR A 114 -2.23 12.07 3.00
CA THR A 114 -2.07 11.72 1.58
C THR A 114 -3.41 11.45 0.93
N LEU A 115 -4.33 10.73 1.58
CA LEU A 115 -5.68 10.53 1.04
C LEU A 115 -6.46 11.84 0.92
N GLN A 116 -6.31 12.77 1.88
CA GLN A 116 -6.88 14.11 1.79
C GLN A 116 -6.36 14.87 0.56
N LYS A 117 -5.05 14.89 0.33
CA LYS A 117 -4.46 15.50 -0.89
C LYS A 117 -5.02 14.87 -2.17
N ILE A 118 -5.26 13.56 -2.18
CA ILE A 118 -5.87 12.87 -3.31
C ILE A 118 -7.32 13.32 -3.47
N ALA A 119 -8.12 13.38 -2.39
CA ALA A 119 -9.50 13.84 -2.41
C ALA A 119 -9.62 15.29 -2.92
N GLU A 120 -8.75 16.20 -2.47
CA GLU A 120 -8.69 17.59 -2.93
C GLU A 120 -8.45 17.71 -4.45
N LYS A 121 -7.63 16.82 -5.03
CA LYS A 121 -7.21 16.87 -6.44
C LYS A 121 -8.07 16.03 -7.38
N ALA A 122 -8.58 14.89 -6.92
CA ALA A 122 -9.37 13.93 -7.70
C ALA A 122 -10.88 14.08 -7.48
N GLY A 123 -11.29 14.68 -6.36
CA GLY A 123 -12.66 14.78 -5.88
C GLY A 123 -12.93 13.85 -4.69
N GLU A 124 -13.78 14.30 -3.78
CA GLU A 124 -14.16 13.61 -2.53
C GLU A 124 -14.72 12.19 -2.75
N ASN A 125 -15.36 11.97 -3.89
CA ASN A 125 -15.97 10.69 -4.26
C ASN A 125 -15.13 9.89 -5.26
N ALA A 126 -13.91 10.32 -5.60
CA ALA A 126 -13.12 9.66 -6.64
C ALA A 126 -12.89 8.17 -6.33
N PRO A 127 -12.92 7.27 -7.34
CA PRO A 127 -12.48 5.89 -7.16
C PRO A 127 -11.04 5.88 -6.66
N LEU A 128 -10.75 4.98 -5.72
CA LEU A 128 -9.45 4.90 -5.07
C LEU A 128 -8.75 3.57 -5.40
N CYS A 129 -7.52 3.71 -5.88
CA CYS A 129 -6.55 2.64 -6.04
C CYS A 129 -5.44 2.78 -5.01
N ILE A 130 -5.06 1.69 -4.35
CA ILE A 130 -3.90 1.67 -3.44
C ILE A 130 -2.90 0.62 -3.95
N ILE A 131 -1.64 1.05 -4.12
CA ILE A 131 -0.52 0.19 -4.51
C ILE A 131 0.46 0.17 -3.34
N ALA A 132 0.49 -0.95 -2.61
CA ALA A 132 1.25 -1.12 -1.39
C ALA A 132 2.36 -2.15 -1.56
N HIS A 133 3.53 -1.85 -1.04
CA HIS A 133 4.71 -2.70 -1.14
C HIS A 133 5.33 -2.99 0.23
N SER A 134 5.78 -4.24 0.44
CA SER A 134 6.51 -4.63 1.66
C SER A 134 5.73 -4.32 2.95
N LEU A 135 6.36 -3.76 3.98
CA LEU A 135 5.69 -3.28 5.19
C LEU A 135 4.56 -2.27 4.89
N GLY A 136 4.61 -1.55 3.77
CA GLY A 136 3.51 -0.70 3.29
C GLY A 136 2.20 -1.48 3.13
N THR A 137 2.26 -2.77 2.79
CA THR A 137 1.06 -3.64 2.75
C THR A 137 0.46 -3.88 4.12
N ILE A 138 1.28 -3.98 5.17
CA ILE A 138 0.84 -4.08 6.56
C ILE A 138 0.23 -2.75 7.00
N ILE A 139 0.90 -1.63 6.72
CA ILE A 139 0.44 -0.29 7.07
C ILE A 139 -0.92 -0.02 6.42
N THR A 140 -1.07 -0.30 5.12
CA THR A 140 -2.34 -0.21 4.40
C THR A 140 -3.42 -1.11 5.02
N SER A 141 -3.10 -2.38 5.30
CA SER A 141 -4.07 -3.32 5.89
C SER A 141 -4.56 -2.82 7.26
N ASN A 142 -3.64 -2.38 8.12
CA ASN A 142 -3.97 -1.87 9.45
C ASN A 142 -4.77 -0.57 9.37
N TYR A 143 -4.37 0.38 8.51
CA TYR A 143 -5.06 1.65 8.33
C TYR A 143 -6.50 1.45 7.83
N LEU A 144 -6.69 0.62 6.80
CA LEU A 144 -8.02 0.29 6.27
C LEU A 144 -8.86 -0.49 7.29
N TYR A 145 -8.25 -1.43 8.02
CA TYR A 145 -8.94 -2.15 9.09
C TYR A 145 -9.44 -1.19 10.18
N ASP A 146 -8.59 -0.27 10.63
CA ASP A 146 -8.96 0.72 11.65
C ASP A 146 -10.08 1.64 11.17
N LEU A 147 -10.06 2.07 9.89
CA LEU A 147 -11.17 2.83 9.27
C LEU A 147 -12.48 2.04 9.29
N GLN A 148 -12.42 0.76 8.94
CA GLN A 148 -13.60 -0.13 8.93
C GLN A 148 -14.14 -0.37 10.33
N GLN A 149 -13.26 -0.57 11.32
CA GLN A 149 -13.65 -0.75 12.71
C GLN A 149 -14.23 0.53 13.30
N HIS A 150 -13.67 1.70 12.98
CA HIS A 150 -14.23 2.99 13.35
C HIS A 150 -15.62 3.18 12.76
N ALA A 151 -15.82 2.88 11.46
CA ALA A 151 -17.13 2.97 10.82
C ALA A 151 -18.18 2.03 11.44
N LYS A 152 -17.77 0.85 11.91
CA LYS A 152 -18.65 -0.12 12.59
C LYS A 152 -18.95 0.28 14.04
N ASN A 153 -17.97 0.83 14.76
CA ASN A 153 -18.10 1.18 16.17
C ASN A 153 -17.21 2.39 16.54
N PRO A 154 -17.69 3.62 16.35
CA PRO A 154 -16.92 4.83 16.62
C PRO A 154 -16.46 4.96 18.08
N GLU A 155 -17.24 4.45 19.04
CA GLU A 155 -16.93 4.52 20.48
C GLU A 155 -15.73 3.65 20.88
N LYS A 156 -15.39 2.65 20.06
CA LYS A 156 -14.24 1.76 20.26
C LYS A 156 -13.13 2.00 19.24
N SER A 157 -13.13 3.18 18.61
CA SER A 157 -12.19 3.54 17.57
C SER A 157 -10.74 3.35 18.03
N PHE A 158 -9.97 2.58 17.26
CA PHE A 158 -8.52 2.51 17.42
C PHE A 158 -7.83 3.70 16.74
N ILE A 159 -8.54 4.49 15.93
CA ILE A 159 -8.00 5.64 15.20
C ILE A 159 -7.76 6.82 16.14
N ASN A 160 -6.58 7.43 16.04
CA ASN A 160 -6.23 8.66 16.75
C ASN A 160 -7.24 9.80 16.41
N PRO A 161 -7.75 10.57 17.38
CA PRO A 161 -8.71 11.65 17.13
C PRO A 161 -8.29 12.65 16.04
N VAL A 162 -7.01 12.99 15.96
CA VAL A 162 -6.48 13.91 14.93
C VAL A 162 -6.72 13.36 13.52
N ILE A 163 -6.66 12.04 13.35
CA ILE A 163 -6.96 11.40 12.07
C ILE A 163 -8.47 11.42 11.80
N GLN A 164 -9.31 11.25 12.83
CA GLN A 164 -10.77 11.30 12.67
C GLN A 164 -11.23 12.66 12.11
N ASP A 165 -10.60 13.74 12.56
CA ASP A 165 -10.84 15.11 12.08
C ASP A 165 -10.41 15.33 10.61
N LEU A 166 -9.64 14.41 10.01
CA LEU A 166 -9.26 14.43 8.60
C LEU A 166 -10.21 13.63 7.70
N LEU A 167 -11.14 12.85 8.26
CA LEU A 167 -12.02 11.96 7.52
C LEU A 167 -13.32 12.67 7.12
N ASP A 168 -13.25 13.56 6.13
CA ASP A 168 -14.42 14.33 5.69
C ASP A 168 -15.14 13.67 4.52
N SER A 169 -14.39 13.13 3.57
CA SER A 169 -14.87 12.57 2.31
C SER A 169 -14.98 11.04 2.28
N PRO A 170 -15.78 10.48 1.36
CA PRO A 170 -15.83 9.03 1.13
C PRO A 170 -14.47 8.43 0.73
N LEU A 171 -13.65 9.17 -0.02
CA LEU A 171 -12.29 8.72 -0.37
C LEU A 171 -11.39 8.61 0.87
N GLU A 172 -11.37 9.63 1.72
CA GLU A 172 -10.56 9.62 2.96
C GLU A 172 -11.00 8.51 3.92
N LYS A 173 -12.30 8.21 3.97
CA LYS A 173 -12.88 7.09 4.74
C LYS A 173 -12.60 5.72 4.12
N GLY A 174 -11.98 5.68 2.94
CA GLY A 174 -11.71 4.45 2.19
C GLY A 174 -12.95 3.81 1.57
N TYR A 175 -14.09 4.49 1.52
CA TYR A 175 -15.36 3.95 1.00
C TYR A 175 -15.38 3.81 -0.52
N THR A 176 -14.53 4.55 -1.23
CA THR A 176 -14.41 4.48 -2.70
C THR A 176 -13.25 3.60 -3.15
N LEU A 177 -12.59 2.88 -2.23
CA LEU A 177 -11.54 1.91 -2.54
C LEU A 177 -12.10 0.81 -3.45
N ASN A 178 -11.62 0.76 -4.68
CA ASN A 178 -12.03 -0.27 -5.65
C ASN A 178 -10.86 -1.12 -6.15
N LEU A 179 -9.63 -0.61 -6.12
CA LEU A 179 -8.44 -1.38 -6.51
C LEU A 179 -7.42 -1.43 -5.36
N LEU A 180 -6.98 -2.63 -5.00
CA LEU A 180 -5.93 -2.83 -4.01
C LEU A 180 -4.86 -3.78 -4.55
N TYR A 181 -3.63 -3.31 -4.60
CA TYR A 181 -2.48 -4.11 -5.01
C TYR A 181 -1.52 -4.21 -3.84
N THR A 182 -1.27 -5.43 -3.38
CA THR A 182 -0.20 -5.72 -2.42
C THR A 182 0.92 -6.42 -3.16
N MET A 183 2.16 -5.98 -2.97
CA MET A 183 3.33 -6.59 -3.62
C MET A 183 4.49 -6.76 -2.65
N GLY A 184 5.24 -7.84 -2.82
CA GLY A 184 6.31 -8.18 -1.88
C GLY A 184 5.78 -8.30 -0.43
N SER A 185 4.56 -8.80 -0.25
CA SER A 185 3.80 -8.59 0.99
C SER A 185 4.21 -9.55 2.13
N PRO A 186 4.65 -9.02 3.29
CA PRO A 186 4.90 -9.83 4.49
C PRO A 186 3.64 -10.10 5.31
N ILE A 187 2.41 -9.85 4.80
CA ILE A 187 1.15 -10.10 5.53
C ILE A 187 1.11 -11.52 6.08
N ALA A 188 1.55 -12.51 5.30
CA ALA A 188 1.57 -13.90 5.75
C ALA A 188 2.44 -14.11 7.01
N ILE A 189 3.65 -13.55 7.05
CA ILE A 189 4.52 -13.63 8.23
C ILE A 189 3.93 -12.80 9.38
N TRP A 190 3.46 -11.59 9.08
CA TRP A 190 2.88 -10.68 10.07
C TRP A 190 1.66 -11.28 10.76
N SER A 191 0.86 -12.06 10.02
CA SER A 191 -0.37 -12.68 10.51
C SER A 191 -0.18 -13.68 11.65
N LEU A 192 1.05 -14.19 11.85
CA LEU A 192 1.39 -15.11 12.96
C LEU A 192 1.06 -14.54 14.35
N ARG A 193 0.89 -13.22 14.46
CA ARG A 193 0.51 -12.55 15.72
C ARG A 193 -0.97 -12.74 16.09
N TYR A 194 -1.80 -13.24 15.18
CA TYR A 194 -3.24 -13.38 15.36
C TYR A 194 -3.64 -14.86 15.41
N GLU A 195 -4.70 -15.15 16.15
CA GLU A 195 -5.36 -16.46 16.09
C GLU A 195 -5.88 -16.71 14.68
N ASP A 196 -5.65 -17.92 14.14
CA ASP A 196 -6.00 -18.31 12.77
C ASP A 196 -5.55 -17.30 11.71
N PHE A 197 -4.39 -16.65 11.89
CA PHE A 197 -3.83 -15.63 10.98
C PHE A 197 -4.69 -14.35 10.83
N GLY A 198 -5.69 -14.15 11.69
CA GLY A 198 -6.48 -12.93 11.74
C GLY A 198 -7.46 -12.75 10.59
N ASP A 199 -8.04 -11.54 10.51
CA ASP A 199 -9.13 -11.22 9.59
C ASP A 199 -8.64 -10.29 8.48
N PRO A 200 -8.97 -10.56 7.21
CA PRO A 200 -8.75 -9.60 6.14
C PRO A 200 -9.63 -8.37 6.33
N ILE A 201 -9.22 -7.25 5.74
CA ILE A 201 -10.11 -6.11 5.53
C ILE A 201 -11.35 -6.54 4.73
N ASP A 202 -12.46 -5.83 4.93
CA ASP A 202 -13.63 -5.95 4.06
C ASP A 202 -13.29 -5.33 2.71
N PHE A 203 -13.19 -6.16 1.67
CA PHE A 203 -12.86 -5.72 0.32
C PHE A 203 -13.84 -6.32 -0.72
N PRO A 204 -14.44 -5.50 -1.61
CA PRO A 204 -14.45 -4.04 -1.54
C PRO A 204 -15.14 -3.57 -0.24
N PRO A 205 -14.92 -2.31 0.20
CA PRO A 205 -15.67 -1.77 1.33
C PRO A 205 -17.17 -1.83 1.00
N PRO A 206 -18.04 -2.24 1.94
CA PRO A 206 -19.48 -2.36 1.70
C PRO A 206 -20.14 -1.08 1.17
N GLN A 207 -19.57 0.08 1.51
CA GLN A 207 -19.99 1.42 1.10
C GLN A 207 -19.69 1.71 -0.37
N LEU A 208 -18.78 0.98 -1.03
CA LEU A 208 -18.45 1.22 -2.45
C LEU A 208 -19.70 1.21 -3.32
N LYS A 209 -20.67 0.32 -3.02
CA LYS A 209 -21.92 0.20 -3.77
C LYS A 209 -22.84 1.42 -3.66
N GLU A 210 -22.66 2.28 -2.65
CA GLU A 210 -23.45 3.49 -2.45
C GLU A 210 -22.98 4.61 -3.38
N TYR A 211 -21.68 4.63 -3.69
CA TYR A 211 -21.07 5.61 -4.59
C TYR A 211 -20.97 5.10 -6.02
N TYR A 212 -20.61 3.81 -6.18
CA TYR A 212 -20.41 3.16 -7.46
C TYR A 212 -20.96 1.72 -7.48
N PRO A 213 -22.28 1.53 -7.68
CA PRO A 213 -22.96 0.23 -7.56
C PRO A 213 -22.45 -0.90 -8.46
N LYS A 214 -21.83 -0.55 -9.60
CA LYS A 214 -21.39 -1.50 -10.64
C LYS A 214 -19.89 -1.45 -10.92
N LEU A 215 -19.14 -0.67 -10.13
CA LEU A 215 -17.74 -0.45 -10.41
C LEU A 215 -16.95 -1.72 -10.17
N PHE A 216 -16.14 -2.06 -11.15
CA PHE A 216 -15.16 -3.12 -11.05
C PHE A 216 -14.23 -2.88 -9.86
N HIS A 217 -14.01 -3.95 -9.11
CA HIS A 217 -13.10 -3.94 -7.98
C HIS A 217 -12.25 -5.21 -7.94
N GLU A 218 -11.02 -5.10 -7.47
CA GLU A 218 -10.16 -6.25 -7.22
C GLU A 218 -9.07 -5.97 -6.20
N TRP A 219 -8.75 -6.99 -5.42
CA TRP A 219 -7.55 -7.05 -4.61
C TRP A 219 -6.63 -8.13 -5.17
N VAL A 220 -5.44 -7.73 -5.62
CA VAL A 220 -4.42 -8.64 -6.16
C VAL A 220 -3.17 -8.57 -5.28
N ASN A 221 -2.71 -9.73 -4.84
CA ASN A 221 -1.44 -9.89 -4.16
C ASN A 221 -0.38 -10.45 -5.11
N LEU A 222 0.60 -9.62 -5.45
CA LEU A 222 1.69 -9.93 -6.37
C LEU A 222 2.89 -10.43 -5.56
N TYR A 223 3.31 -11.66 -5.79
CA TYR A 223 4.46 -12.25 -5.11
C TYR A 223 5.43 -12.88 -6.10
N ASP A 224 6.71 -12.76 -5.82
CA ASP A 224 7.77 -13.47 -6.53
C ASP A 224 8.25 -14.63 -5.66
N THR A 225 8.45 -15.80 -6.26
CA THR A 225 8.98 -16.98 -5.56
C THR A 225 10.42 -16.78 -5.05
N ASP A 226 11.17 -15.85 -5.62
CA ASP A 226 12.52 -15.48 -5.17
C ASP A 226 12.52 -14.41 -4.06
N ASP A 227 11.35 -13.83 -3.74
CA ASP A 227 11.18 -12.87 -2.64
C ASP A 227 10.85 -13.59 -1.32
N ALA A 228 11.85 -13.65 -0.44
CA ALA A 228 11.79 -14.42 0.80
C ALA A 228 10.73 -13.96 1.81
N ILE A 229 10.17 -12.76 1.65
CA ILE A 229 9.12 -12.23 2.52
C ILE A 229 7.76 -12.10 1.85
N ALA A 230 7.65 -12.46 0.57
CA ALA A 230 6.39 -12.43 -0.18
C ALA A 230 5.78 -13.82 -0.27
N PHE A 231 4.54 -13.95 0.21
CA PHE A 231 3.80 -15.21 0.17
C PHE A 231 2.39 -14.99 -0.39
N PRO A 232 1.74 -16.04 -0.92
CA PRO A 232 0.31 -16.04 -1.14
C PRO A 232 -0.43 -15.69 0.15
N ILE A 233 -1.41 -14.78 0.08
CA ILE A 233 -2.22 -14.37 1.24
C ILE A 233 -3.63 -14.96 1.21
N SER A 234 -4.15 -15.36 0.05
CA SER A 234 -5.46 -16.04 -0.05
C SER A 234 -5.47 -17.40 0.66
N THR A 235 -4.30 -17.98 0.89
CA THR A 235 -4.13 -19.30 1.52
C THR A 235 -4.05 -19.26 3.05
N LEU A 236 -4.06 -18.07 3.68
CA LEU A 236 -3.85 -17.95 5.12
C LEU A 236 -4.95 -18.64 5.92
N ASN A 237 -6.21 -18.39 5.58
CA ASN A 237 -7.36 -19.03 6.22
C ASN A 237 -8.59 -18.95 5.29
N LYS A 238 -9.74 -19.46 5.78
CA LYS A 238 -11.00 -19.44 5.02
C LYS A 238 -11.49 -18.02 4.69
N LYS A 239 -11.21 -17.02 5.55
CA LYS A 239 -11.65 -15.63 5.36
C LYS A 239 -10.86 -14.94 4.24
N TYR A 240 -9.55 -15.18 4.16
CA TYR A 240 -8.73 -14.74 3.04
C TYR A 240 -9.04 -15.52 1.74
N GLY A 241 -9.34 -16.81 1.86
CA GLY A 241 -9.62 -17.72 0.74
C GLY A 241 -11.04 -17.67 0.16
N ASP A 242 -11.84 -16.65 0.50
CA ASP A 242 -13.22 -16.52 0.01
C ASP A 242 -13.32 -15.88 -1.39
N GLY A 243 -12.18 -15.59 -2.01
CA GLY A 243 -12.07 -14.99 -3.34
C GLY A 243 -11.94 -13.46 -3.33
N ARG A 244 -11.92 -12.81 -2.16
CA ARG A 244 -11.71 -11.35 -2.07
C ARG A 244 -10.35 -10.91 -2.58
N VAL A 245 -9.32 -11.73 -2.34
CA VAL A 245 -7.94 -11.49 -2.78
C VAL A 245 -7.47 -12.58 -3.72
N LYS A 246 -6.80 -12.17 -4.80
CA LYS A 246 -6.22 -13.06 -5.80
C LYS A 246 -4.70 -13.01 -5.71
N ASP A 247 -4.08 -14.15 -5.41
CA ASP A 247 -2.63 -14.26 -5.48
C ASP A 247 -2.18 -14.43 -6.92
N ARG A 248 -1.20 -13.62 -7.35
CA ARG A 248 -0.61 -13.67 -8.68
C ARG A 248 0.90 -13.72 -8.56
N MET A 249 1.49 -14.80 -9.06
CA MET A 249 2.93 -14.90 -9.17
C MET A 249 3.44 -13.94 -10.25
N VAL A 250 4.52 -13.23 -9.94
CA VAL A 250 5.30 -12.42 -10.87
C VAL A 250 6.76 -12.84 -10.81
N ASN A 251 7.57 -12.44 -11.79
CA ASN A 251 8.99 -12.71 -11.82
C ASN A 251 9.75 -11.39 -11.99
N VAL A 252 9.99 -10.74 -10.85
CA VAL A 252 10.66 -9.44 -10.74
C VAL A 252 12.13 -9.58 -10.30
N GLY A 253 12.56 -10.80 -9.98
CA GLY A 253 13.92 -11.20 -9.65
C GLY A 253 14.59 -12.11 -10.70
N ASN A 254 15.86 -12.41 -10.49
CA ASN A 254 16.54 -13.52 -11.15
C ASN A 254 16.84 -14.61 -10.10
N TRP A 255 16.76 -15.89 -10.46
CA TRP A 255 17.05 -17.07 -9.61
C TRP A 255 18.36 -17.04 -8.78
N ARG A 256 19.29 -16.13 -9.07
CA ARG A 256 20.52 -15.86 -8.28
C ARG A 256 20.32 -14.86 -7.14
N GLN A 257 19.10 -14.38 -6.91
CA GLN A 257 18.78 -13.22 -6.06
C GLN A 257 17.88 -13.57 -4.86
N PHE A 258 17.75 -14.86 -4.50
CA PHE A 258 17.14 -15.30 -3.25
C PHE A 258 17.80 -14.54 -2.08
N TRP A 259 17.02 -13.84 -1.25
CA TRP A 259 17.48 -12.96 -0.16
C TRP A 259 18.21 -11.65 -0.57
N ASN A 260 18.09 -11.18 -1.81
CA ASN A 260 18.67 -9.90 -2.23
C ASN A 260 17.61 -8.78 -2.22
N PRO A 261 17.88 -7.62 -1.59
CA PRO A 261 17.06 -6.41 -1.68
C PRO A 261 16.62 -6.04 -3.10
N THR A 262 17.38 -6.43 -4.13
CA THR A 262 17.05 -6.13 -5.53
C THR A 262 15.75 -6.78 -6.02
N SER A 263 15.47 -8.06 -5.70
CA SER A 263 14.23 -8.72 -6.11
C SER A 263 13.02 -8.10 -5.43
N HIS A 264 13.18 -7.77 -4.14
CA HIS A 264 12.16 -7.08 -3.37
C HIS A 264 11.91 -5.65 -3.88
N MET A 265 12.91 -4.96 -4.44
CA MET A 265 12.70 -3.64 -5.04
C MET A 265 12.23 -3.69 -6.52
N GLY A 266 12.22 -4.87 -7.14
CA GLY A 266 11.97 -5.05 -8.57
C GLY A 266 10.54 -4.79 -9.02
N TYR A 267 9.55 -4.93 -8.12
CA TYR A 267 8.13 -4.82 -8.47
C TYR A 267 7.73 -3.47 -9.07
N TRP A 268 8.36 -2.36 -8.64
CA TRP A 268 7.94 -1.01 -9.01
C TRP A 268 8.04 -0.68 -10.50
N LEU A 269 8.89 -1.38 -11.23
CA LEU A 269 9.20 -1.09 -12.63
C LEU A 269 8.90 -2.26 -13.57
N ASP A 270 8.41 -3.37 -13.02
CA ASP A 270 8.17 -4.58 -13.76
C ASP A 270 6.87 -4.48 -14.59
N ALA A 271 6.91 -4.94 -15.83
CA ALA A 271 5.77 -4.85 -16.73
C ALA A 271 4.63 -5.79 -16.32
N ASP A 272 4.94 -6.97 -15.76
CA ASP A 272 3.93 -7.94 -15.28
C ASP A 272 3.22 -7.43 -14.01
N VAL A 273 3.78 -6.42 -13.34
CA VAL A 273 3.14 -5.66 -12.26
C VAL A 273 2.38 -4.46 -12.81
N ILE A 274 3.04 -3.59 -13.59
CA ILE A 274 2.48 -2.29 -13.99
C ILE A 274 1.34 -2.42 -15.00
N ASP A 275 1.47 -3.27 -16.01
CA ASP A 275 0.49 -3.32 -17.11
C ASP A 275 -0.90 -3.81 -16.64
N PRO A 276 -1.03 -4.85 -15.79
CA PRO A 276 -2.32 -5.23 -15.22
C PRO A 276 -2.96 -4.13 -14.37
N ILE A 277 -2.17 -3.42 -13.54
CA ILE A 277 -2.68 -2.31 -12.72
C ILE A 277 -3.21 -1.19 -13.63
N ALA A 278 -2.44 -0.82 -14.65
CA ALA A 278 -2.83 0.20 -15.61
C ALA A 278 -4.09 -0.17 -16.40
N PHE A 279 -4.24 -1.44 -16.77
CA PHE A 279 -5.44 -1.95 -17.42
C PHE A 279 -6.68 -1.77 -16.53
N SER A 280 -6.59 -2.17 -15.25
CA SER A 280 -7.70 -2.05 -14.30
C SER A 280 -8.04 -0.60 -13.95
N LEU A 281 -7.04 0.29 -13.90
CA LEU A 281 -7.26 1.74 -13.81
C LEU A 281 -8.01 2.26 -15.06
N ALA A 282 -7.60 1.87 -16.26
CA ALA A 282 -8.26 2.30 -17.50
C ALA A 282 -9.68 1.73 -17.62
N ARG A 283 -9.94 0.55 -17.07
CA ARG A 283 -11.29 -0.01 -16.94
C ARG A 283 -12.13 0.80 -15.95
N THR A 284 -11.60 1.05 -14.76
CA THR A 284 -12.23 1.88 -13.71
C THR A 284 -12.64 3.24 -14.28
N TRP A 285 -11.73 3.90 -15.01
CA TRP A 285 -11.99 5.23 -15.55
C TRP A 285 -13.16 5.21 -16.54
N ARG A 286 -13.19 4.20 -17.43
CA ARG A 286 -14.27 4.04 -18.41
C ARG A 286 -15.62 3.79 -17.75
N GLU A 287 -15.68 2.89 -16.78
CA GLU A 287 -16.94 2.56 -16.09
C GLU A 287 -17.52 3.76 -15.32
N VAL A 288 -16.68 4.74 -14.96
CA VAL A 288 -17.10 5.94 -14.23
C VAL A 288 -17.43 7.11 -15.16
N ASN A 289 -16.83 7.17 -16.35
CA ASN A 289 -16.92 8.34 -17.25
C ASN A 289 -17.67 8.10 -18.57
N LEU A 290 -17.98 6.85 -18.93
CA LEU A 290 -18.68 6.46 -20.16
C LEU A 290 -19.98 5.71 -19.85
#